data_AF-A0A9J7LPM8-F1
#
_entry.id   AF-A0A9J7LPM8-F1
#
_cell.length_a   1.000
_cell.length_b   1.000
_cell.length_c   1.000
_cell.angle_alpha   90.00
_cell.angle_beta   90.00
_cell.angle_gamma   90.00
#
_symmetry.space_group_name_H-M   'P 1'
#
loop_
_entity.id
_entity.type
_entity.pdbx_description
1 polymer ?
#
loop_
_entity_poly.entity_id
_entity_poly.type
_entity_poly.pdbx_seq_one_letter_code
_entity_poly.pdbx_strand_id
1 'polypeptide(L)'
;MSVSASSETHKLEELTREELIAKVRQLEDAVTKLEESTKNTTEQLTTQKKQRRQKPQRNFDFTKYNTRHVALKVAYLGWSYDGFQSQETTDNTIEARLFEALTKTRLIEKRQSSNYHRCGRTDKGVSAFGQVISLDLRTNLTDGAGVIPRPEGTANHREGDKTTEIKYVYILNKVLPPDIRVLAWAPVDPDFSARFSCQQRTYKYFFPKGNLDIQSMHLAGQKLVGEHDFRNFCKMDVANRVVTFIRRIISTHVCVTGEETGGYQMCEFQVVGNAFLWHQVRSYDTRTL
;
A
#
# COMPACT_ATOMS: atom_id res chain seq x y z
N MET A 1 36.14 1.28 10.44
CA MET A 1 37.41 0.70 9.98
C MET A 1 37.73 1.31 8.63
N SER A 2 38.53 2.37 8.64
CA SER A 2 38.80 3.24 7.48
C SER A 2 40.30 3.51 7.41
N VAL A 3 41.09 2.46 7.21
CA VAL A 3 42.55 2.55 7.07
C VAL A 3 43.00 1.42 6.14
N SER A 4 42.99 1.64 4.82
CA SER A 4 43.73 0.79 3.86
C SER A 4 43.82 1.39 2.46
N ALA A 5 42.89 2.26 2.05
CA ALA A 5 42.88 2.77 0.67
C ALA A 5 44.03 3.73 0.33
N SER A 6 44.58 4.50 1.31
CA SER A 6 45.62 5.50 1.00
C SER A 6 47.03 4.93 0.82
N SER A 7 47.27 3.66 1.20
CA SER A 7 48.59 3.02 1.07
C SER A 7 48.80 2.35 -0.29
N GLU A 8 47.72 1.95 -0.98
CA GLU A 8 47.80 1.33 -2.30
C GLU A 8 47.88 2.36 -3.43
N THR A 9 47.21 3.52 -3.27
CA THR A 9 47.28 4.62 -4.24
C THR A 9 48.69 5.19 -4.37
N HIS A 10 49.41 5.36 -3.27
CA HIS A 10 50.81 5.82 -3.28
C HIS A 10 51.77 4.87 -4.02
N LYS A 11 51.48 3.57 -4.06
CA LYS A 11 52.30 2.59 -4.80
C LYS A 11 52.02 2.58 -6.30
N LEU A 12 50.88 3.10 -6.72
CA LEU A 12 50.50 3.20 -8.15
C LEU A 12 51.12 4.42 -8.83
N GLU A 13 51.38 5.48 -8.06
CA GLU A 13 51.98 6.74 -8.55
C GLU A 13 53.48 6.63 -8.87
N GLU A 14 54.18 5.62 -8.33
CA GLU A 14 55.61 5.38 -8.55
C GLU A 14 55.91 4.42 -9.73
N LEU A 15 54.88 3.80 -10.30
CA LEU A 15 55.02 2.84 -11.41
C LEU A 15 55.15 3.56 -12.75
N THR A 16 56.01 3.05 -13.62
CA THR A 16 56.13 3.58 -14.98
C THR A 16 54.86 3.30 -15.78
N ARG A 17 54.64 4.08 -16.86
CA ARG A 17 53.46 3.94 -17.72
C ARG A 17 53.29 2.51 -18.26
N GLU A 18 54.39 1.84 -18.58
CA GLU A 18 54.38 0.48 -19.11
C GLU A 18 53.97 -0.55 -18.06
N GLU A 19 54.45 -0.38 -16.82
CA GLU A 19 54.08 -1.26 -15.70
C GLU A 19 52.63 -1.05 -15.26
N LEU A 20 52.12 0.18 -15.30
CA LEU A 20 50.70 0.49 -15.07
C LEU A 20 49.80 -0.18 -16.11
N ILE A 21 50.18 -0.13 -17.40
CA ILE A 21 49.42 -0.81 -18.46
C ILE A 21 49.45 -2.33 -18.27
N ALA A 22 50.60 -2.91 -17.91
CA ALA A 22 50.69 -4.33 -17.60
C ALA A 22 49.81 -4.73 -16.41
N LYS A 23 49.74 -3.88 -15.38
CA LYS A 23 48.91 -4.12 -14.20
C LYS A 23 47.41 -4.05 -14.51
N VAL A 24 46.98 -3.09 -15.33
CA VAL A 24 45.59 -2.98 -15.78
C VAL A 24 45.17 -4.23 -16.55
N ARG A 25 45.99 -4.70 -17.50
CA ARG A 25 45.71 -5.94 -18.24
C ARG A 25 45.60 -7.16 -17.32
N GLN A 26 46.50 -7.26 -16.32
CA GLN A 26 46.44 -8.34 -15.33
C GLN A 26 45.16 -8.30 -14.50
N LEU A 27 44.67 -7.11 -14.13
CA LEU A 27 43.43 -6.94 -13.38
C LEU A 27 42.20 -7.23 -14.24
N GLU A 28 42.18 -6.80 -15.49
CA GLU A 28 41.12 -7.11 -16.45
C GLU A 28 40.99 -8.62 -16.68
N ASP A 29 42.12 -9.33 -16.83
CA ASP A 29 42.14 -10.79 -16.94
C ASP A 29 41.65 -11.48 -15.65
N ALA A 30 42.01 -10.94 -14.49
CA ALA A 30 41.56 -11.48 -13.20
C ALA A 30 40.06 -11.28 -12.97
N VAL A 31 39.53 -10.12 -13.34
CA VAL A 31 38.09 -9.82 -13.29
C VAL A 31 37.33 -10.74 -14.24
N THR A 32 37.81 -10.92 -15.47
CA THR A 32 37.18 -11.81 -16.46
C THR A 32 37.10 -13.25 -15.95
N LYS A 33 38.18 -13.78 -15.36
CA LYS A 33 38.17 -15.12 -14.75
C LYS A 33 37.22 -15.23 -13.55
N LEU A 34 37.12 -14.17 -12.74
CA LEU A 34 36.18 -14.12 -11.61
C LEU A 34 34.73 -14.10 -12.10
N GLU A 35 34.42 -13.36 -13.16
CA GLU A 35 33.09 -13.32 -13.78
C GLU A 35 32.68 -14.68 -14.37
N GLU A 36 33.61 -15.39 -15.01
CA GLU A 36 33.38 -16.74 -15.51
C GLU A 36 33.13 -17.74 -14.38
N SER A 37 33.89 -17.65 -13.29
CA SER A 37 33.72 -18.52 -12.11
C SER A 37 32.40 -18.25 -11.38
N THR A 38 31.93 -17.00 -11.34
CA THR A 38 30.62 -16.65 -10.76
C THR A 38 29.45 -17.06 -11.64
N LYS A 39 29.58 -16.98 -12.98
CA LYS A 39 28.58 -17.53 -13.91
C LYS A 39 28.43 -19.03 -13.74
N ASN A 40 29.54 -19.78 -13.70
CA ASN A 40 29.52 -21.24 -13.47
C ASN A 40 28.91 -21.62 -12.11
N THR A 41 29.20 -20.86 -11.06
CA THR A 41 28.62 -21.09 -9.72
C THR A 41 27.12 -20.81 -9.71
N THR A 42 26.67 -19.77 -10.43
CA THR A 42 25.23 -19.41 -10.55
C THR A 42 24.46 -20.43 -11.39
N GLU A 43 25.08 -20.96 -12.44
CA GLU A 43 24.53 -22.04 -13.26
C GLU A 43 24.44 -23.37 -12.48
N GLN A 44 25.42 -23.68 -11.63
CA GLN A 44 25.38 -24.84 -10.74
C GLN A 44 24.31 -24.71 -9.63
N LEU A 45 24.14 -23.53 -9.04
CA LEU A 45 23.09 -23.25 -8.04
C LEU A 45 21.68 -23.30 -8.64
N THR A 46 21.52 -22.89 -9.91
CA THR A 46 20.24 -22.96 -10.63
C THR A 46 19.90 -24.37 -11.09
N THR A 47 20.89 -25.18 -11.49
CA THR A 47 20.68 -26.61 -11.81
C THR A 47 20.38 -27.45 -10.57
N GLN A 48 21.01 -27.19 -9.41
CA GLN A 48 20.66 -27.86 -8.15
C GLN A 48 19.25 -27.49 -7.65
N LYS A 49 18.79 -26.24 -7.85
CA LYS A 49 17.40 -25.85 -7.56
C LYS A 49 16.38 -26.54 -8.49
N LYS A 50 16.74 -26.84 -9.73
CA LYS A 50 15.87 -27.53 -10.72
C LYS A 50 15.66 -29.02 -10.42
N GLN A 51 16.51 -29.66 -9.61
CA GLN A 51 16.39 -31.08 -9.25
C GLN A 51 15.55 -31.36 -8.00
N ARG A 52 15.13 -30.35 -7.23
CA ARG A 52 14.06 -30.54 -6.24
C ARG A 52 12.74 -30.70 -6.99
N ARG A 53 12.31 -31.95 -7.20
CA ARG A 53 10.96 -32.33 -7.66
C ARG A 53 9.92 -31.45 -6.96
N GLN A 54 9.40 -30.44 -7.66
CA GLN A 54 8.20 -29.73 -7.22
C GLN A 54 7.07 -30.76 -7.25
N LYS A 55 6.59 -31.18 -6.08
CA LYS A 55 5.34 -31.95 -6.00
C LYS A 55 4.28 -31.16 -6.79
N PRO A 56 3.50 -31.78 -7.69
CA PRO A 56 2.44 -31.08 -8.40
C PRO A 56 1.52 -30.45 -7.36
N GLN A 57 1.52 -29.12 -7.32
CA GLN A 57 0.73 -28.39 -6.34
C GLN A 57 -0.73 -28.54 -6.77
N ARG A 58 -1.47 -29.43 -6.09
CA ARG A 58 -2.91 -29.62 -6.34
C ARG A 58 -3.59 -28.26 -6.31
N ASN A 59 -4.28 -27.90 -7.40
CA ASN A 59 -5.00 -26.64 -7.51
C ASN A 59 -6.02 -26.55 -6.36
N PHE A 60 -6.11 -25.37 -5.75
CA PHE A 60 -7.08 -25.14 -4.69
C PHE A 60 -8.47 -25.02 -5.30
N ASP A 61 -9.40 -25.83 -4.80
CA ASP A 61 -10.76 -25.86 -5.29
C ASP A 61 -11.63 -24.90 -4.49
N PHE A 62 -11.94 -23.74 -5.09
CA PHE A 62 -12.77 -22.69 -4.49
C PHE A 62 -14.26 -23.06 -4.46
N THR A 63 -14.72 -24.01 -5.28
CA THR A 63 -16.15 -24.39 -5.35
C THR A 63 -16.62 -24.97 -4.02
N LYS A 64 -15.73 -25.70 -3.33
CA LYS A 64 -15.96 -26.34 -2.02
C LYS A 64 -16.15 -25.38 -0.86
N TYR A 65 -16.11 -24.06 -1.06
CA TYR A 65 -16.22 -23.08 0.02
C TYR A 65 -17.23 -22.00 -0.33
N ASN A 66 -18.03 -21.60 0.65
CA ASN A 66 -18.82 -20.38 0.56
C ASN A 66 -17.91 -19.15 0.60
N THR A 67 -18.47 -18.00 0.24
CA THR A 67 -17.83 -16.71 0.47
C THR A 67 -18.49 -16.00 1.64
N ARG A 68 -17.83 -14.97 2.16
CA ARG A 68 -18.38 -14.06 3.16
C ARG A 68 -18.05 -12.64 2.75
N HIS A 69 -19.06 -11.78 2.72
CA HIS A 69 -18.85 -10.35 2.54
C HIS A 69 -18.29 -9.75 3.83
N VAL A 70 -17.11 -9.12 3.73
CA VAL A 70 -16.42 -8.54 4.88
C VAL A 70 -15.96 -7.11 4.59
N ALA A 71 -15.80 -6.33 5.65
CA ALA A 71 -15.01 -5.11 5.64
C ALA A 71 -13.64 -5.39 6.28
N LEU A 72 -12.57 -4.96 5.63
CA LEU A 72 -11.20 -4.99 6.18
C LEU A 72 -10.74 -3.56 6.46
N LYS A 73 -10.25 -3.32 7.68
CA LYS A 73 -9.54 -2.08 8.04
C LYS A 73 -8.05 -2.28 7.78
N VAL A 74 -7.48 -1.44 6.92
CA VAL A 74 -6.11 -1.52 6.44
C VAL A 74 -5.36 -0.23 6.81
N ALA A 75 -4.14 -0.38 7.30
CA ALA A 75 -3.18 0.68 7.45
C ALA A 75 -1.97 0.44 6.56
N TYR A 76 -1.39 1.52 6.03
CA TYR A 76 -0.17 1.47 5.24
C TYR A 76 0.62 2.77 5.28
N LEU A 77 1.94 2.62 5.17
CA LEU A 77 2.86 3.73 4.91
C LEU A 77 3.02 3.89 3.39
N GLY A 78 2.52 4.99 2.84
CA GLY A 78 2.39 5.16 1.39
C GLY A 78 3.67 5.60 0.66
N TRP A 79 4.75 5.90 1.39
CA TRP A 79 5.94 6.57 0.85
C TRP A 79 6.58 5.86 -0.33
N SER A 80 6.61 4.52 -0.29
CA SER A 80 7.24 3.68 -1.30
C SER A 80 6.26 3.20 -2.38
N TYR A 81 5.02 3.68 -2.40
CA TYR A 81 3.96 3.20 -3.29
C TYR A 81 3.41 4.29 -4.20
N ASP A 82 3.01 3.89 -5.41
CA ASP A 82 2.43 4.76 -6.44
C ASP A 82 0.93 5.06 -6.20
N GLY A 83 0.52 5.05 -4.94
CA GLY A 83 -0.84 5.29 -4.48
C GLY A 83 -1.60 4.01 -4.15
N PHE A 84 -2.88 4.15 -3.83
CA PHE A 84 -3.69 3.02 -3.42
C PHE A 84 -4.09 2.12 -4.59
N GLN A 85 -4.64 2.70 -5.65
CA GLN A 85 -5.29 1.96 -6.74
C GLN A 85 -4.25 1.32 -7.68
N SER A 86 -4.48 0.07 -8.09
CA SER A 86 -3.71 -0.61 -9.15
C SER A 86 -3.79 0.11 -10.49
N GLN A 87 -2.66 0.19 -11.17
CA GLN A 87 -2.49 0.83 -12.47
C GLN A 87 -1.91 -0.18 -13.44
N GLU A 88 -2.19 -0.05 -14.73
CA GLU A 88 -1.64 -0.97 -15.75
C GLU A 88 -0.13 -0.84 -15.92
N THR A 89 0.42 0.32 -15.54
CA THR A 89 1.82 0.68 -15.68
C THR A 89 2.69 0.26 -14.49
N THR A 90 2.10 -0.07 -13.35
CA THR A 90 2.84 -0.38 -12.12
C THR A 90 2.06 -1.30 -11.19
N ASP A 91 2.74 -2.35 -10.73
CA ASP A 91 2.26 -3.23 -9.66
C ASP A 91 2.67 -2.71 -8.27
N ASN A 92 3.35 -1.56 -8.20
CA ASN A 92 3.80 -0.97 -6.94
C ASN A 92 2.73 -0.11 -6.27
N THR A 93 1.56 -0.70 -6.05
CA THR A 93 0.40 -0.04 -5.41
C THR A 93 -0.09 -0.85 -4.21
N ILE A 94 -0.77 -0.19 -3.28
CA ILE A 94 -1.32 -0.86 -2.09
C ILE A 94 -2.33 -1.94 -2.49
N GLU A 95 -3.21 -1.64 -3.45
CA GLU A 95 -4.22 -2.58 -3.96
C GLU A 95 -3.55 -3.80 -4.60
N ALA A 96 -2.50 -3.62 -5.41
CA ALA A 96 -1.79 -4.75 -6.01
C ALA A 96 -1.19 -5.69 -4.96
N ARG A 97 -0.53 -5.15 -3.92
CA ARG A 97 0.03 -5.94 -2.80
C ARG A 97 -1.05 -6.64 -1.97
N LEU A 98 -2.19 -5.99 -1.76
CA LEU A 98 -3.34 -6.61 -1.08
C LEU A 98 -3.89 -7.79 -1.88
N PHE A 99 -4.07 -7.63 -3.20
CA PHE A 99 -4.56 -8.71 -4.07
C PHE A 99 -3.56 -9.86 -4.19
N GLU A 100 -2.26 -9.57 -4.27
CA GLU A 100 -1.20 -10.57 -4.20
C GLU A 100 -1.33 -11.42 -2.93
N ALA A 101 -1.48 -10.77 -1.77
CA ALA A 101 -1.68 -11.44 -0.48
C ALA A 101 -2.97 -12.27 -0.41
N LEU A 102 -4.09 -11.73 -0.90
CA LEU A 102 -5.39 -12.39 -0.91
C LEU A 102 -5.37 -13.65 -1.79
N THR A 103 -4.77 -13.58 -2.98
CA THR A 103 -4.63 -14.75 -3.87
C THR A 103 -3.64 -15.76 -3.31
N LYS A 104 -2.49 -15.31 -2.78
CA LYS A 104 -1.47 -16.19 -2.18
C LYS A 104 -2.01 -16.97 -0.97
N THR A 105 -2.89 -16.35 -0.18
CA THR A 105 -3.57 -16.99 0.96
C THR A 105 -4.81 -17.79 0.58
N ARG A 106 -5.17 -17.82 -0.72
CA ARG A 106 -6.35 -18.51 -1.28
C ARG A 106 -7.65 -18.03 -0.66
N LEU A 107 -7.71 -16.75 -0.30
CA LEU A 107 -8.93 -16.10 0.20
C LEU A 107 -9.84 -15.66 -0.94
N ILE A 108 -9.27 -15.35 -2.10
CA ILE A 108 -10.00 -15.05 -3.33
C ILE A 108 -9.41 -15.84 -4.49
N GLU A 109 -10.23 -16.13 -5.48
CA GLU A 109 -9.77 -16.71 -6.74
C GLU A 109 -9.23 -15.63 -7.67
N LYS A 110 -10.05 -14.59 -7.92
CA LYS A 110 -9.75 -13.48 -8.83
C LYS A 110 -10.34 -12.19 -8.27
N ARG A 111 -9.79 -11.06 -8.70
CA ARG A 111 -10.27 -9.72 -8.32
C ARG A 111 -11.70 -9.46 -8.79
N GLN A 112 -12.01 -9.84 -10.02
CA GLN A 112 -13.29 -9.54 -10.69
C GLN A 112 -14.49 -10.22 -10.01
N SER A 113 -14.27 -11.39 -9.40
CA SER A 113 -15.31 -12.17 -8.73
C SER A 113 -15.36 -11.95 -7.22
N SER A 114 -14.67 -10.92 -6.69
CA SER A 114 -14.53 -10.70 -5.25
C SER A 114 -15.40 -9.58 -4.69
N ASN A 115 -16.34 -9.03 -5.47
CA ASN A 115 -17.22 -7.93 -5.03
C ASN A 115 -16.46 -6.74 -4.37
N TYR A 116 -15.30 -6.40 -4.93
CA TYR A 116 -14.36 -5.49 -4.29
C TYR A 116 -14.76 -4.01 -4.38
N HIS A 117 -14.80 -3.35 -3.23
CA HIS A 117 -14.99 -1.91 -3.10
C HIS A 117 -13.96 -1.29 -2.15
N ARG A 118 -13.58 -0.04 -2.42
CA ARG A 118 -12.63 0.73 -1.61
C ARG A 118 -13.24 2.05 -1.16
N CYS A 119 -13.04 2.41 0.10
CA CYS A 119 -13.57 3.63 0.68
C CYS A 119 -13.00 4.88 0.01
N GLY A 120 -11.68 5.04 -0.04
CA GLY A 120 -11.02 6.17 -0.69
C GLY A 120 -9.90 5.71 -1.61
N ARG A 121 -9.61 6.49 -2.65
CA ARG A 121 -8.31 6.40 -3.34
C ARG A 121 -7.35 7.34 -2.59
N THR A 122 -6.09 6.96 -2.47
CA THR A 122 -5.02 7.84 -2.01
C THR A 122 -3.98 7.98 -3.12
N ASP A 123 -3.45 9.19 -3.25
CA ASP A 123 -2.43 9.51 -4.25
C ASP A 123 -1.07 8.91 -3.86
N LYS A 124 -0.12 8.91 -4.81
CA LYS A 124 1.26 8.50 -4.58
C LYS A 124 1.86 9.16 -3.33
N GLY A 125 2.50 8.35 -2.49
CA GLY A 125 3.15 8.80 -1.25
C GLY A 125 2.21 9.00 -0.05
N VAL A 126 0.89 8.96 -0.24
CA VAL A 126 -0.07 9.21 0.85
C VAL A 126 -0.26 7.95 1.70
N SER A 127 -0.06 8.08 3.02
CA SER A 127 -0.32 7.02 4.00
C SER A 127 -1.78 6.97 4.44
N ALA A 128 -2.22 5.83 4.98
CA ALA A 128 -3.53 5.72 5.62
C ALA A 128 -3.45 4.82 6.86
N PHE A 129 -4.12 5.22 7.94
CA PHE A 129 -4.22 4.41 9.17
C PHE A 129 -5.59 3.73 9.33
N GLY A 130 -6.54 4.05 8.45
CA GLY A 130 -7.93 3.59 8.54
C GLY A 130 -8.59 3.46 7.18
N GLN A 131 -7.85 3.03 6.16
CA GLN A 131 -8.45 2.67 4.88
C GLN A 131 -9.41 1.49 5.11
N VAL A 132 -10.57 1.52 4.44
CA VAL A 132 -11.53 0.40 4.50
C VAL A 132 -11.76 -0.11 3.08
N ILE A 133 -11.70 -1.43 2.93
CA ILE A 133 -12.14 -2.14 1.73
C ILE A 133 -13.24 -3.13 2.11
N SER A 134 -14.18 -3.37 1.21
CA SER A 134 -15.13 -4.48 1.32
C SER A 134 -14.98 -5.43 0.14
N LEU A 135 -15.13 -6.72 0.39
CA LEU A 135 -14.96 -7.79 -0.58
C LEU A 135 -15.47 -9.12 -0.04
N ASP A 136 -15.69 -10.05 -0.95
CA ASP A 136 -16.04 -11.44 -0.68
C ASP A 136 -14.77 -12.26 -0.46
N LEU A 137 -14.64 -12.85 0.73
CA LEU A 137 -13.55 -13.77 1.06
C LEU A 137 -14.08 -15.19 1.21
N ARG A 138 -13.25 -16.18 0.89
CA ARG A 138 -13.48 -17.58 1.26
C ARG A 138 -13.69 -17.66 2.77
N THR A 139 -14.79 -18.26 3.21
CA THR A 139 -15.06 -18.56 4.62
C THR A 139 -14.99 -20.06 4.87
N ASN A 140 -14.66 -20.44 6.12
CA ASN A 140 -14.84 -21.82 6.55
C ASN A 140 -16.30 -22.14 6.88
N LEU A 141 -17.10 -21.12 7.22
CA LEU A 141 -18.44 -21.28 7.76
C LEU A 141 -19.45 -21.54 6.65
N THR A 142 -20.48 -22.32 6.97
CA THR A 142 -21.60 -22.61 6.05
C THR A 142 -22.73 -21.60 6.17
N ASP A 143 -22.84 -20.92 7.31
CA ASP A 143 -23.87 -19.93 7.64
C ASP A 143 -23.32 -18.79 8.52
N GLY A 144 -24.22 -17.87 8.91
CA GLY A 144 -23.92 -16.72 9.77
C GLY A 144 -23.75 -15.41 9.01
N ALA A 145 -23.47 -14.34 9.76
CA ALA A 145 -23.44 -12.97 9.24
C ALA A 145 -22.48 -12.82 8.04
N GLY A 146 -23.02 -12.25 6.95
CA GLY A 146 -22.28 -11.99 5.71
C GLY A 146 -21.93 -13.23 4.89
N VAL A 147 -22.25 -14.46 5.32
CA VAL A 147 -21.97 -15.67 4.52
C VAL A 147 -22.90 -15.73 3.32
N ILE A 148 -22.30 -15.95 2.15
CA ILE A 148 -22.96 -16.07 0.86
C ILE A 148 -22.77 -17.51 0.37
N PRO A 149 -23.81 -18.34 0.41
CA PRO A 149 -23.77 -19.69 -0.14
C PRO A 149 -23.48 -19.67 -1.63
N ARG A 150 -22.61 -20.57 -2.09
CA ARG A 150 -22.45 -20.76 -3.54
C ARG A 150 -23.67 -21.50 -4.11
N PRO A 151 -24.10 -21.17 -5.35
CA PRO A 151 -25.22 -21.84 -6.01
C PRO A 151 -25.04 -23.36 -6.12
N GLU A 152 -23.80 -23.83 -6.29
CA GLU A 152 -23.47 -25.25 -6.44
C GLU A 152 -23.61 -26.07 -5.14
N GLY A 153 -23.71 -25.41 -3.97
CA GLY A 153 -24.01 -26.07 -2.69
C GLY A 153 -22.97 -27.07 -2.16
N THR A 154 -21.75 -27.10 -2.71
CA THR A 154 -20.75 -28.12 -2.35
C THR A 154 -20.05 -27.87 -1.01
N ALA A 155 -20.18 -26.67 -0.42
CA ALA A 155 -19.53 -26.30 0.84
C ALA A 155 -19.95 -27.18 2.04
N ASN A 156 -21.22 -27.61 2.09
CA ASN A 156 -21.72 -28.49 3.14
C ASN A 156 -21.07 -29.88 3.09
N HIS A 157 -20.70 -30.33 1.90
CA HIS A 157 -20.13 -31.65 1.65
C HIS A 157 -18.60 -31.70 1.80
N ARG A 158 -17.93 -30.56 2.04
CA ARG A 158 -16.47 -30.52 2.21
C ARG A 158 -16.03 -31.21 3.50
N GLU A 159 -14.85 -31.79 3.49
CA GLU A 159 -14.16 -32.26 4.70
C GLU A 159 -13.44 -31.09 5.41
N GLY A 160 -13.24 -31.22 6.72
CA GLY A 160 -12.52 -30.26 7.56
C GLY A 160 -13.42 -29.36 8.42
N ASP A 161 -12.78 -28.44 9.14
CA ASP A 161 -13.43 -27.53 10.10
C ASP A 161 -14.35 -26.52 9.39
N LYS A 162 -15.63 -26.52 9.77
CA LYS A 162 -16.70 -25.62 9.30
C LYS A 162 -17.27 -24.72 10.40
N THR A 163 -16.71 -24.77 11.61
CA THR A 163 -17.20 -24.05 12.79
C THR A 163 -16.27 -22.90 13.17
N THR A 164 -14.98 -23.01 12.85
CA THR A 164 -14.01 -21.94 13.12
C THR A 164 -13.73 -21.12 11.86
N GLU A 165 -13.95 -19.80 11.98
CA GLU A 165 -13.63 -18.89 10.89
C GLU A 165 -12.12 -18.72 10.69
N ILE A 166 -11.74 -18.44 9.46
CA ILE A 166 -10.37 -18.13 9.07
C ILE A 166 -9.89 -16.87 9.79
N LYS A 167 -8.69 -16.94 10.37
CA LYS A 167 -8.02 -15.78 10.99
C LYS A 167 -7.47 -14.85 9.92
N TYR A 168 -8.35 -14.14 9.19
CA TYR A 168 -8.01 -13.33 8.01
C TYR A 168 -6.84 -12.37 8.26
N VAL A 169 -6.90 -11.61 9.36
CA VAL A 169 -5.86 -10.65 9.76
C VAL A 169 -4.51 -11.33 9.90
N TYR A 170 -4.46 -12.49 10.57
CA TYR A 170 -3.21 -13.22 10.81
C TYR A 170 -2.58 -13.74 9.52
N ILE A 171 -3.37 -14.38 8.65
CA ILE A 171 -2.83 -14.99 7.43
C ILE A 171 -2.43 -13.94 6.39
N LEU A 172 -3.17 -12.82 6.30
CA LEU A 172 -2.83 -11.71 5.40
C LEU A 172 -1.55 -11.03 5.85
N ASN A 173 -1.44 -10.66 7.14
CA ASN A 173 -0.25 -9.98 7.65
C ASN A 173 1.01 -10.87 7.63
N LYS A 174 0.88 -12.19 7.54
CA LYS A 174 2.02 -13.10 7.33
C LYS A 174 2.66 -12.99 5.95
N VAL A 175 1.90 -12.55 4.94
CA VAL A 175 2.39 -12.48 3.55
C VAL A 175 2.47 -11.06 3.02
N LEU A 176 1.84 -10.09 3.71
CA LEU A 176 1.92 -8.67 3.34
C LEU A 176 3.30 -8.08 3.68
N PRO A 177 3.79 -7.15 2.84
CA PRO A 177 4.92 -6.27 3.17
C PRO A 177 4.77 -5.61 4.55
N PRO A 178 5.89 -5.31 5.26
CA PRO A 178 5.85 -4.82 6.64
C PRO A 178 5.14 -3.47 6.83
N ASP A 179 5.11 -2.68 5.78
CA ASP A 179 4.49 -1.37 5.66
C ASP A 179 3.00 -1.40 5.30
N ILE A 180 2.40 -2.59 5.10
CA ILE A 180 0.95 -2.78 4.90
C ILE A 180 0.41 -3.76 5.94
N ARG A 181 -0.61 -3.33 6.69
CA ARG A 181 -1.22 -4.15 7.75
C ARG A 181 -2.73 -4.12 7.68
N VAL A 182 -3.34 -5.30 7.71
CA VAL A 182 -4.75 -5.45 8.06
C VAL A 182 -4.86 -5.35 9.58
N LEU A 183 -5.63 -4.40 10.07
CA LEU A 183 -5.80 -4.13 11.50
C LEU A 183 -6.98 -4.90 12.10
N ALA A 184 -8.07 -4.99 11.33
CA ALA A 184 -9.30 -5.61 11.78
C ALA A 184 -10.14 -6.06 10.58
N TRP A 185 -11.12 -6.93 10.86
CA TRP A 185 -12.15 -7.31 9.90
C TRP A 185 -13.50 -7.43 10.61
N ALA A 186 -14.59 -7.29 9.86
CA ALA A 186 -15.95 -7.56 10.33
C ALA A 186 -16.79 -8.16 9.19
N PRO A 187 -17.72 -9.10 9.47
CA PRO A 187 -18.76 -9.46 8.52
C PRO A 187 -19.68 -8.25 8.31
N VAL A 188 -20.16 -8.09 7.09
CA VAL A 188 -21.08 -7.01 6.70
C VAL A 188 -22.22 -7.56 5.87
N ASP A 189 -23.27 -6.75 5.71
CA ASP A 189 -24.39 -7.06 4.81
C ASP A 189 -23.88 -7.27 3.37
N PRO A 190 -24.42 -8.23 2.58
CA PRO A 190 -24.04 -8.43 1.18
C PRO A 190 -24.10 -7.18 0.29
N ASP A 191 -24.97 -6.23 0.61
CA ASP A 191 -25.13 -4.96 -0.14
C ASP A 191 -24.18 -3.86 0.36
N PHE A 192 -23.41 -4.10 1.42
CA PHE A 192 -22.48 -3.11 1.96
C PHE A 192 -21.37 -2.77 0.95
N SER A 193 -21.13 -1.49 0.74
CA SER A 193 -20.00 -1.02 -0.06
C SER A 193 -19.14 -0.09 0.76
N ALA A 194 -17.87 -0.44 0.96
CA ALA A 194 -16.92 0.45 1.64
C ALA A 194 -16.86 1.85 0.99
N ARG A 195 -17.19 1.96 -0.30
CA ARG A 195 -17.26 3.23 -1.04
C ARG A 195 -18.55 4.00 -0.75
N PHE A 196 -19.70 3.36 -0.98
CA PHE A 196 -21.01 4.04 -1.00
C PHE A 196 -21.66 4.13 0.38
N SER A 197 -21.36 3.20 1.29
CA SER A 197 -21.80 3.25 2.67
C SER A 197 -20.94 4.18 3.54
N CYS A 198 -19.83 4.71 3.01
CA CYS A 198 -18.97 5.66 3.70
C CYS A 198 -19.67 7.02 3.84
N GLN A 199 -19.88 7.47 5.09
CA GLN A 199 -20.52 8.76 5.38
C GLN A 199 -19.54 9.93 5.37
N GLN A 200 -18.33 9.73 5.87
CA GLN A 200 -17.31 10.79 5.99
C GLN A 200 -15.90 10.21 6.00
N ARG A 201 -14.94 11.04 5.62
CA ARG A 201 -13.50 10.76 5.65
C ARG A 201 -12.80 11.85 6.46
N THR A 202 -11.81 11.43 7.25
CA THR A 202 -10.93 12.33 8.00
C THR A 202 -9.53 12.22 7.43
N TYR A 203 -8.94 13.35 7.06
CA TYR A 203 -7.53 13.45 6.69
C TYR A 203 -6.79 14.26 7.73
N LYS A 204 -5.57 13.84 8.03
CA LYS A 204 -4.61 14.57 8.85
C LYS A 204 -3.38 14.83 8.02
N TYR A 205 -2.92 16.07 8.04
CA TYR A 205 -1.72 16.51 7.36
C TYR A 205 -0.74 17.05 8.39
N PHE A 206 0.49 16.53 8.38
CA PHE A 206 1.52 16.92 9.33
C PHE A 206 2.58 17.74 8.61
N PHE A 207 2.95 18.89 9.19
CA PHE A 207 3.89 19.83 8.58
C PHE A 207 4.71 20.56 9.66
N PRO A 208 5.98 20.91 9.37
CA PRO A 208 6.79 21.69 10.30
C PRO A 208 6.21 23.10 10.45
N LYS A 209 6.14 23.61 11.69
CA LYS A 209 5.57 24.93 11.99
C LYS A 209 6.35 26.06 11.33
N GLY A 210 7.69 26.07 11.46
CA GLY A 210 8.52 27.21 11.06
C GLY A 210 7.96 28.54 11.55
N ASN A 211 7.78 29.48 10.61
CA ASN A 211 7.26 30.83 10.88
C ASN A 211 5.74 30.96 10.64
N LEU A 212 5.02 29.85 10.45
CA LEU A 212 3.59 29.88 10.18
C LEU A 212 2.79 30.36 11.38
N ASP A 213 1.77 31.18 11.11
CA ASP A 213 0.77 31.63 12.07
C ASP A 213 -0.38 30.62 12.14
N ILE A 214 -0.31 29.75 13.13
CA ILE A 214 -1.28 28.68 13.35
C ILE A 214 -2.68 29.20 13.67
N GLN A 215 -2.79 30.36 14.33
CA GLN A 215 -4.09 30.95 14.65
C GLN A 215 -4.75 31.46 13.37
N SER A 216 -4.01 32.18 12.53
CA SER A 216 -4.51 32.64 11.23
C SER A 216 -4.88 31.47 10.31
N MET A 217 -4.06 30.41 10.26
CA MET A 217 -4.39 29.18 9.53
C MET A 217 -5.66 28.51 10.06
N HIS A 218 -5.83 28.44 11.38
CA HIS A 218 -7.04 27.88 12.00
C HIS A 218 -8.28 28.67 11.59
N LEU A 219 -8.23 30.01 11.68
CA LEU A 219 -9.33 30.90 11.29
C LEU A 219 -9.66 30.80 9.80
N ALA A 220 -8.64 30.73 8.95
CA ALA A 220 -8.82 30.52 7.51
C ALA A 220 -9.45 29.15 7.21
N GLY A 221 -9.00 28.09 7.91
CA GLY A 221 -9.57 26.76 7.82
C GLY A 221 -11.04 26.69 8.19
N GLN A 222 -11.51 27.50 9.14
CA GLN A 222 -12.95 27.57 9.49
C GLN A 222 -13.81 28.06 8.33
N LYS A 223 -13.27 28.88 7.42
CA LYS A 223 -14.00 29.35 6.22
C LYS A 223 -14.28 28.23 5.21
N LEU A 224 -13.59 27.08 5.32
CA LEU A 224 -13.84 25.91 4.48
C LEU A 224 -15.06 25.11 4.95
N VAL A 225 -15.49 25.26 6.21
CA VAL A 225 -16.60 24.51 6.81
C VAL A 225 -17.92 24.90 6.15
N GLY A 226 -18.78 23.90 5.89
CA GLY A 226 -20.03 24.07 5.17
C GLY A 226 -19.97 23.51 3.76
N GLU A 227 -20.95 23.91 2.94
CA GLU A 227 -21.09 23.47 1.56
C GLU A 227 -20.62 24.56 0.60
N HIS A 228 -19.59 24.26 -0.19
CA HIS A 228 -18.95 25.22 -1.08
C HIS A 228 -18.55 24.57 -2.41
N ASP A 229 -18.40 25.41 -3.43
CA ASP A 229 -17.76 25.01 -4.68
C ASP A 229 -16.23 25.04 -4.54
N PHE A 230 -15.61 23.86 -4.60
CA PHE A 230 -14.17 23.69 -4.42
C PHE A 230 -13.39 23.54 -5.73
N ARG A 231 -13.92 24.00 -6.88
CA ARG A 231 -13.23 23.88 -8.19
C ARG A 231 -11.81 24.45 -8.18
N ASN A 232 -11.60 25.55 -7.46
CA ASN A 232 -10.29 26.21 -7.36
C ASN A 232 -9.33 25.49 -6.42
N PHE A 233 -9.81 24.52 -5.65
CA PHE A 233 -9.02 23.73 -4.72
C PHE A 233 -8.79 22.31 -5.22
N CYS A 234 -9.11 21.97 -6.47
CA CYS A 234 -8.89 20.61 -6.97
C CYS A 234 -8.17 20.61 -8.31
N LYS A 235 -7.62 19.45 -8.68
CA LYS A 235 -7.29 19.18 -10.08
C LYS A 235 -8.54 18.72 -10.82
N MET A 236 -8.73 19.22 -12.03
CA MET A 236 -9.82 18.80 -12.90
C MET A 236 -9.65 17.31 -13.25
N ASP A 237 -10.66 16.52 -12.91
CA ASP A 237 -10.69 15.08 -13.14
C ASP A 237 -11.72 14.76 -14.25
N VAL A 238 -11.37 15.18 -15.46
CA VAL A 238 -12.23 15.00 -16.66
C VAL A 238 -12.39 13.52 -16.98
N ALA A 239 -11.35 12.71 -16.75
CA ALA A 239 -11.34 11.27 -17.01
C ALA A 239 -12.42 10.53 -16.18
N ASN A 240 -12.62 10.92 -14.91
CA ASN A 240 -13.68 10.34 -14.07
C ASN A 240 -15.03 11.07 -14.20
N ARG A 241 -15.21 11.93 -15.21
CA ARG A 241 -16.45 12.68 -15.50
C ARG A 241 -16.99 13.46 -14.29
N VAL A 242 -16.10 14.07 -13.51
CA VAL A 242 -16.50 14.89 -12.37
C VAL A 242 -17.13 16.18 -12.88
N VAL A 243 -18.46 16.30 -12.73
CA VAL A 243 -19.23 17.48 -13.16
C VAL A 243 -19.63 18.41 -11.99
N THR A 244 -19.57 17.90 -10.75
CA THR A 244 -19.89 18.67 -9.55
C THR A 244 -18.68 18.87 -8.64
N PHE A 245 -18.42 20.12 -8.31
CA PHE A 245 -17.32 20.58 -7.45
C PHE A 245 -17.81 20.99 -6.06
N ILE A 246 -19.11 20.87 -5.81
CA ILE A 246 -19.70 21.17 -4.51
C ILE A 246 -19.35 20.04 -3.55
N ARG A 247 -18.73 20.37 -2.42
CA ARG A 247 -18.45 19.42 -1.33
C ARG A 247 -18.84 20.05 0.00
N ARG A 248 -19.15 19.18 0.96
CA ARG A 248 -19.42 19.57 2.34
C ARG A 248 -18.24 19.21 3.23
N ILE A 249 -17.64 20.22 3.84
CA ILE A 249 -16.66 20.06 4.92
C ILE A 249 -17.42 20.15 6.24
N ILE A 250 -17.25 19.13 7.08
CA ILE A 250 -17.90 19.00 8.38
C ILE A 250 -17.13 19.78 9.43
N SER A 251 -15.80 19.63 9.46
CA SER A 251 -14.94 20.34 10.41
C SER A 251 -13.51 20.45 9.91
N THR A 252 -12.84 21.48 10.39
CA THR A 252 -11.39 21.69 10.21
C THR A 252 -10.77 22.04 11.55
N HIS A 253 -9.53 21.60 11.76
CA HIS A 253 -8.76 21.92 12.94
C HIS A 253 -7.28 22.05 12.57
N VAL A 254 -6.61 23.04 13.13
CA VAL A 254 -5.15 23.22 12.98
C VAL A 254 -4.60 23.37 14.38
N CYS A 255 -3.63 22.55 14.73
CA CYS A 255 -2.97 22.61 16.04
C CYS A 255 -1.49 22.30 15.93
N VAL A 256 -0.77 22.70 16.97
CA VAL A 256 0.61 22.27 17.21
C VAL A 256 0.58 20.88 17.83
N THR A 257 1.48 20.00 17.42
CA THR A 257 1.63 18.65 17.95
C THR A 257 2.96 18.46 18.66
N GLY A 258 2.93 17.74 19.78
CA GLY A 258 4.10 17.48 20.62
C GLY A 258 4.46 18.63 21.57
N GLU A 259 5.43 18.36 22.45
CA GLU A 259 5.96 19.32 23.44
C GLU A 259 7.23 20.04 22.95
N GLU A 260 7.72 19.68 21.75
CA GLU A 260 8.93 20.27 21.19
C GLU A 260 8.75 21.78 20.95
N THR A 261 9.80 22.54 21.26
CA THR A 261 9.85 23.99 21.08
C THR A 261 10.84 24.36 19.99
N GLY A 262 10.52 25.38 19.19
CA GLY A 262 11.39 25.88 18.11
C GLY A 262 10.98 25.46 16.70
N GLY A 263 11.87 25.65 15.72
CA GLY A 263 11.57 25.50 14.29
C GLY A 263 11.23 24.08 13.82
N TYR A 264 11.50 23.06 14.63
CA TYR A 264 11.15 21.65 14.36
C TYR A 264 9.79 21.23 14.94
N GLN A 265 9.12 22.14 15.66
CA GLN A 265 7.79 21.90 16.20
C GLN A 265 6.84 21.51 15.06
N MET A 266 6.15 20.38 15.22
CA MET A 266 5.25 19.84 14.21
C MET A 266 3.85 20.40 14.41
N CYS A 267 3.10 20.54 13.32
CA CYS A 267 1.69 20.92 13.33
C CYS A 267 0.86 19.84 12.64
N GLU A 268 -0.43 19.80 12.98
CA GLU A 268 -1.44 18.97 12.35
C GLU A 268 -2.55 19.85 11.79
N PHE A 269 -2.88 19.65 10.52
CA PHE A 269 -4.14 20.09 9.92
C PHE A 269 -5.06 18.89 9.73
N GLN A 270 -6.19 18.89 10.43
CA GLN A 270 -7.24 17.90 10.31
C GLN A 270 -8.42 18.47 9.52
N VAL A 271 -8.93 17.70 8.56
CA VAL A 271 -10.16 18.01 7.83
C VAL A 271 -11.08 16.81 7.76
N VAL A 272 -12.36 17.03 8.04
CA VAL A 272 -13.42 16.03 7.99
C VAL A 272 -14.45 16.48 6.95
N GLY A 273 -14.83 15.57 6.05
CA GLY A 273 -15.83 15.87 5.02
C GLY A 273 -16.44 14.60 4.43
N ASN A 274 -17.57 14.76 3.76
CA ASN A 274 -18.33 13.63 3.21
C ASN A 274 -17.57 12.97 2.05
N ALA A 275 -16.99 13.80 1.18
CA ALA A 275 -16.18 13.41 0.03
C ALA A 275 -15.21 14.54 -0.33
N PHE A 276 -14.12 14.17 -1.00
CA PHE A 276 -13.10 15.10 -1.46
C PHE A 276 -12.85 14.91 -2.96
N LEU A 277 -12.60 16.00 -3.66
CA LEU A 277 -12.15 16.06 -5.05
C LEU A 277 -10.67 15.68 -5.14
N TRP A 278 -10.22 15.37 -6.36
CA TRP A 278 -8.82 15.05 -6.59
C TRP A 278 -7.92 16.23 -6.21
N HIS A 279 -6.90 15.96 -5.38
CA HIS A 279 -5.99 16.95 -4.78
C HIS A 279 -6.63 17.97 -3.81
N GLN A 280 -7.92 17.87 -3.46
CA GLN A 280 -8.60 18.88 -2.64
C GLN A 280 -7.88 19.21 -1.33
N VAL A 281 -7.61 18.17 -0.54
CA VAL A 281 -6.94 18.30 0.76
C VAL A 281 -5.54 18.88 0.61
N ARG A 282 -4.78 18.45 -0.42
CA ARG A 282 -3.42 18.93 -0.68
C ARG A 282 -3.42 20.42 -1.07
N SER A 283 -4.44 20.86 -1.80
CA SER A 283 -4.57 22.26 -2.18
C SER A 283 -4.89 23.18 -1.01
N TYR A 284 -5.58 22.68 0.03
CA TYR A 284 -5.80 23.46 1.26
C TYR A 284 -4.49 23.82 1.92
N ASP A 285 -3.60 22.84 2.09
CA ASP A 285 -2.25 23.08 2.64
C ASP A 285 -1.52 24.15 1.83
N THR A 286 -1.32 23.94 0.53
CA THR A 286 -0.52 24.87 -0.31
C THR A 286 -1.09 26.28 -0.51
N ARG A 287 -2.38 26.53 -0.25
CA ARG A 287 -3.04 27.82 -0.52
C ARG A 287 -3.53 28.55 0.72
N THR A 288 -3.53 27.87 1.86
CA THR A 288 -3.85 28.43 3.17
C THR A 288 -2.58 28.74 3.96
N LEU A 289 -1.43 28.21 3.50
CA LEU A 289 -0.06 28.55 3.89
C LEU A 289 0.45 29.78 3.12
#